data_AF-A0A9Q9IAP7-F1
#
_entry.id   AF-A0A9Q9IAP7-F1
#
_cell.length_a   1.000
_cell.length_b   1.000
_cell.length_c   1.000
_cell.angle_alpha   90.00
_cell.angle_beta   90.00
_cell.angle_gamma   90.00
#
_symmetry.space_group_name_H-M   'P 1'
#
loop_
_entity.id
_entity.type
_entity.pdbx_description
1 polymer ?
#
loop_
_entity_poly.entity_id
_entity_poly.type
_entity_poly.pdbx_seq_one_letter_code
_entity_poly.pdbx_strand_id
1 'polypeptide(L)'
;MSFHAYGPAGEDLVLLDALRRGDDRPQGPDEPFWRAPYSFLWSALYCGGNLTPATVEAVRYLVRTIPEPRFGGEDPTLRIAAIWFLREVAREALGGVDRATASRRDEPDVREWLTGYLRERRFVLDWTDADAAGQVLLAAARVDCFDLLPEVYAAVEPLLTVREPALRGCASLTAATLSGHPDLVAHRPRLLAHLLAECAAADAHHRASMLLGAGELGGAPREWLRDPHPGVRVCAALAPALADDPAANTVLLTEASKDPDVIGMRGFDGMGLPALPYPQTALAERLCATVRDVDRLLPAAVAAVPSAPTYLNVGERRPARGALAEPYLRVFFPTGLPSPAAATPAQRRLAEMIARHASFREPGSRAEPSSGPPDPWNATFSRLGLPADRSSWQAVAGLT
;
A
#
# COMPACT_ATOMS: atom_id res chain seq x y z
N MET A 1 20.69 10.44 20.01
CA MET A 1 20.01 9.13 20.07
C MET A 1 18.71 9.23 19.30
N SER A 2 18.38 8.22 18.52
CA SER A 2 17.14 8.12 17.74
C SER A 2 16.12 7.22 18.44
N PHE A 3 14.90 7.18 17.90
CA PHE A 3 13.84 6.26 18.28
C PHE A 3 13.21 5.66 17.03
N HIS A 4 12.60 4.48 17.18
CA HIS A 4 11.74 3.82 16.20
C HIS A 4 10.33 3.64 16.78
N ALA A 5 9.46 2.88 16.09
CA ALA A 5 8.06 2.70 16.50
C ALA A 5 7.83 2.24 17.95
N TYR A 6 8.78 1.50 18.53
CA TYR A 6 8.64 0.82 19.82
C TYR A 6 9.49 1.41 20.95
N GLY A 7 10.15 2.55 20.71
CA GLY A 7 10.95 3.26 21.71
C GLY A 7 12.36 3.62 21.22
N PRO A 8 13.33 3.78 22.16
CA PRO A 8 14.72 4.13 21.84
C PRO A 8 15.39 3.12 20.90
N ALA A 9 16.14 3.62 19.92
CA ALA A 9 16.77 2.83 18.86
C ALA A 9 18.20 2.36 19.18
N GLY A 10 18.45 1.99 20.44
CA GLY A 10 19.80 1.66 20.92
C GLY A 10 20.41 0.39 20.30
N GLU A 11 19.57 -0.51 19.78
CA GLU A 11 19.97 -1.82 19.26
C GLU A 11 19.83 -1.93 17.74
N ASP A 12 19.32 -0.90 17.06
CA ASP A 12 18.90 -0.97 15.66
C ASP A 12 20.05 -1.38 14.73
N LEU A 13 21.25 -0.86 14.94
CA LEU A 13 22.43 -1.23 14.15
C LEU A 13 22.83 -2.70 14.34
N VAL A 14 22.65 -3.25 15.54
CA VAL A 14 22.91 -4.68 15.79
C VAL A 14 21.90 -5.55 15.05
N LEU A 15 20.63 -5.15 15.06
CA LEU A 15 19.56 -5.85 14.33
C LEU A 15 19.74 -5.74 12.80
N LEU A 16 20.15 -4.58 12.28
CA LEU A 16 20.47 -4.40 10.87
C LEU A 16 21.71 -5.20 10.44
N ASP A 17 22.71 -5.35 11.32
CA ASP A 17 23.88 -6.19 11.05
C ASP A 17 23.56 -7.69 11.12
N ALA A 18 22.67 -8.12 12.01
CA ALA A 18 22.12 -9.47 11.99
C ALA A 18 21.39 -9.75 10.66
N LEU A 19 20.52 -8.83 10.23
CA LEU A 19 19.84 -8.91 8.93
C LEU A 19 20.84 -8.99 7.76
N ARG A 20 21.87 -8.14 7.76
CA ARG A 20 22.92 -8.16 6.73
C ARG A 20 23.66 -9.50 6.68
N ARG A 21 23.93 -10.12 7.83
CA ARG A 21 24.65 -11.40 7.91
C ARG A 21 23.77 -12.62 7.61
N GLY A 22 22.44 -12.44 7.55
CA GLY A 22 21.52 -13.57 7.47
C GLY A 22 21.38 -14.32 8.79
N ASP A 23 21.69 -13.67 9.91
CA ASP A 23 21.51 -14.23 11.24
C ASP A 23 20.01 -14.17 11.57
N ASP A 24 19.24 -15.11 11.03
CA ASP A 24 17.86 -15.33 11.47
C ASP A 24 17.92 -15.94 12.86
N ARG A 25 17.93 -15.07 13.88
CA ARG A 25 17.86 -15.53 15.26
C ARG A 25 16.42 -15.96 15.50
N PRO A 26 16.13 -17.25 15.76
CA PRO A 26 14.78 -17.67 16.08
C PRO A 26 14.29 -16.85 17.28
N GLN A 27 13.12 -16.23 17.12
CA GLN A 27 12.52 -15.39 18.14
C GLN A 27 12.43 -16.18 19.44
N GLY A 28 13.12 -15.71 20.49
CA GLY A 28 12.96 -16.28 21.81
C GLY A 28 11.49 -16.16 22.26
N PRO A 29 10.97 -17.08 23.10
CA PRO A 29 9.57 -17.06 23.53
C PRO A 29 9.15 -15.73 24.20
N ASP A 30 10.11 -15.00 24.78
CA ASP A 30 9.89 -13.70 25.43
C ASP A 30 10.40 -12.50 24.61
N GLU A 31 10.92 -12.72 23.40
CA GLU A 31 11.40 -11.62 22.56
C GLU A 31 10.24 -10.95 21.81
N PRO A 32 10.21 -9.61 21.73
CA PRO A 32 9.20 -8.93 20.94
C PRO A 32 9.24 -9.35 19.47
N PHE A 33 8.06 -9.62 18.87
CA PHE A 33 7.94 -10.07 17.48
C PHE A 33 8.62 -9.14 16.46
N TRP A 34 8.71 -7.85 16.77
CA TRP A 34 9.32 -6.86 15.89
C TRP A 34 10.84 -6.99 15.79
N ARG A 35 11.51 -7.79 16.63
CA ARG A 35 12.96 -8.01 16.55
C ARG A 35 13.40 -9.00 15.47
N ALA A 36 12.48 -9.81 14.93
CA ALA A 36 12.78 -10.67 13.80
C ALA A 36 13.15 -9.82 12.56
N PRO A 37 14.13 -10.21 11.71
CA PRO A 37 14.68 -9.35 10.65
C PRO A 37 13.61 -8.69 9.75
N TYR A 38 12.67 -9.48 9.22
CA TYR A 38 11.56 -8.96 8.40
C TYR A 38 10.65 -8.03 9.20
N SER A 39 10.24 -8.46 10.39
CA SER A 39 9.35 -7.70 11.26
C SER A 39 9.98 -6.38 11.71
N PHE A 40 11.31 -6.33 11.84
CA PHE A 40 12.03 -5.14 12.26
C PHE A 40 11.95 -4.04 11.20
N LEU A 41 12.22 -4.37 9.94
CA LEU A 41 12.07 -3.44 8.82
C LEU A 41 10.66 -2.85 8.76
N TRP A 42 9.63 -3.69 8.88
CA TRP A 42 8.24 -3.25 8.69
C TRP A 42 7.59 -2.61 9.91
N SER A 43 7.78 -3.24 11.06
CA SER A 43 7.04 -2.89 12.27
C SER A 43 7.75 -1.78 13.04
N ALA A 44 9.09 -1.85 13.14
CA ALA A 44 9.86 -0.90 13.92
C ALA A 44 10.30 0.30 13.07
N LEU A 45 10.91 0.04 11.91
CA LEU A 45 11.53 1.08 11.09
C LEU A 45 10.55 1.75 10.12
N TYR A 46 9.68 1.01 9.43
CA TYR A 46 8.71 1.61 8.51
C TYR A 46 7.47 2.15 9.25
N CYS A 47 7.00 1.45 10.30
CA CYS A 47 5.91 1.90 11.17
C CYS A 47 4.64 2.36 10.43
N GLY A 48 4.25 1.60 9.38
CA GLY A 48 3.10 1.96 8.56
C GLY A 48 3.22 3.33 7.87
N GLY A 49 4.44 3.72 7.51
CA GLY A 49 4.76 4.99 6.84
C GLY A 49 5.14 6.14 7.79
N ASN A 50 5.08 5.95 9.10
CA ASN A 50 5.57 6.93 10.07
C ASN A 50 7.10 6.87 10.17
N LEU A 51 7.78 7.48 9.20
CA LEU A 51 9.24 7.50 9.15
C LEU A 51 9.80 8.21 10.38
N THR A 52 10.67 7.53 11.11
CA THR A 52 11.28 7.99 12.37
C THR A 52 12.76 8.32 12.17
N PRO A 53 13.43 9.00 13.13
CA PRO A 53 14.88 9.18 13.08
C PRO A 53 15.66 7.87 12.93
N ALA A 54 15.16 6.75 13.48
CA ALA A 54 15.77 5.44 13.28
C ALA A 54 15.65 4.93 11.83
N THR A 55 14.56 5.25 11.13
CA THR A 55 14.39 4.93 9.71
C THR A 55 15.50 5.57 8.88
N VAL A 56 15.84 6.84 9.16
CA VAL A 56 16.93 7.57 8.47
C VAL A 56 18.26 6.83 8.64
N GLU A 57 18.58 6.42 9.86
CA GLU A 57 19.81 5.67 10.15
C GLU A 57 19.82 4.30 9.46
N ALA A 58 18.67 3.62 9.43
CA ALA A 58 18.53 2.35 8.71
C ALA A 58 18.73 2.51 7.20
N VAL A 59 18.18 3.56 6.57
CA VAL A 59 18.41 3.87 5.16
C VAL A 59 19.90 4.08 4.90
N ARG A 60 20.56 4.93 5.69
CA ARG A 60 22.01 5.18 5.57
C ARG A 60 22.82 3.90 5.70
N TYR A 61 22.45 3.02 6.63
CA TYR A 61 23.10 1.73 6.80
C TYR A 61 22.92 0.86 5.55
N LEU A 62 21.68 0.68 5.09
CA LEU A 62 21.35 -0.18 3.96
C LEU A 62 21.97 0.31 2.65
N VAL A 63 22.03 1.62 2.40
CA VAL A 63 22.73 2.20 1.23
C VAL A 63 24.17 1.69 1.12
N ARG A 64 24.87 1.56 2.25
CA ARG A 64 26.26 1.09 2.28
C ARG A 64 26.39 -0.42 2.12
N THR A 65 25.43 -1.19 2.62
CA THR A 65 25.57 -2.65 2.78
C THR A 65 24.81 -3.45 1.73
N ILE A 66 23.72 -2.94 1.17
CA ILE A 66 22.90 -3.67 0.21
C ILE A 66 23.62 -4.07 -1.09
N PRO A 67 24.64 -3.34 -1.57
CA PRO A 67 25.43 -3.78 -2.72
C PRO A 67 26.37 -4.96 -2.38
N GLU A 68 26.58 -5.28 -1.11
CA GLU A 68 27.48 -6.38 -0.71
C GLU A 68 26.95 -7.73 -1.25
N PRO A 69 27.78 -8.51 -1.96
CA PRO A 69 27.34 -9.79 -2.52
C PRO A 69 26.84 -10.81 -1.49
N ARG A 70 27.20 -10.66 -0.21
CA ARG A 70 26.82 -11.56 0.90
C ARG A 70 25.70 -11.02 1.80
N PHE A 71 25.08 -9.90 1.45
CA PHE A 71 23.95 -9.39 2.23
C PHE A 71 22.82 -10.43 2.25
N GLY A 72 22.35 -10.77 3.46
CA GLY A 72 21.35 -11.80 3.72
C GLY A 72 21.93 -13.18 4.04
N GLY A 73 23.25 -13.36 3.97
CA GLY A 73 23.88 -14.65 4.22
C GLY A 73 23.35 -15.74 3.28
N GLU A 74 22.82 -16.81 3.86
CA GLU A 74 22.20 -17.92 3.13
C GLU A 74 20.71 -17.68 2.78
N ASP A 75 20.09 -16.62 3.32
CA ASP A 75 18.72 -16.21 2.96
C ASP A 75 18.74 -15.01 1.99
N PRO A 76 18.67 -15.25 0.67
CA PRO A 76 18.64 -14.17 -0.32
C PRO A 76 17.38 -13.30 -0.22
N THR A 77 16.31 -13.77 0.43
CA THR A 77 15.06 -13.03 0.55
C THR A 77 15.15 -11.84 1.51
N LEU A 78 16.16 -11.82 2.40
CA LEU A 78 16.47 -10.66 3.25
C LEU A 78 16.95 -9.45 2.44
N ARG A 79 17.73 -9.67 1.37
CA ARG A 79 18.13 -8.57 0.48
C ARG A 79 16.94 -8.00 -0.26
N ILE A 80 16.05 -8.87 -0.74
CA ILE A 80 14.81 -8.46 -1.40
C ILE A 80 13.94 -7.65 -0.42
N ALA A 81 13.80 -8.09 0.83
CA ALA A 81 13.06 -7.35 1.85
C ALA A 81 13.68 -5.99 2.18
N ALA A 82 15.02 -5.89 2.23
CA ALA A 82 15.69 -4.61 2.43
C ALA A 82 15.48 -3.64 1.26
N ILE A 83 15.55 -4.13 0.01
CA ILE A 83 15.24 -3.30 -1.18
C ILE A 83 13.77 -2.87 -1.15
N TRP A 84 12.87 -3.79 -0.82
CA TRP A 84 11.45 -3.47 -0.71
C TRP A 84 11.17 -2.44 0.39
N PHE A 85 11.82 -2.57 1.55
CA PHE A 85 11.76 -1.55 2.60
C PHE A 85 12.22 -0.18 2.08
N LEU A 86 13.34 -0.10 1.35
CA LEU A 86 13.83 1.14 0.75
C LEU A 86 12.83 1.73 -0.25
N ARG A 87 12.15 0.88 -1.02
CA ARG A 87 11.05 1.31 -1.91
C ARG A 87 9.91 1.95 -1.14
N GLU A 88 9.42 1.32 -0.08
CA GLU A 88 8.29 1.88 0.68
C GLU A 88 8.68 3.16 1.42
N VAL A 89 9.91 3.25 1.96
CA VAL A 89 10.44 4.51 2.48
C VAL A 89 10.50 5.59 1.40
N ALA A 90 10.92 5.25 0.17
CA ALA A 90 10.92 6.19 -0.94
C ALA A 90 9.51 6.66 -1.32
N ARG A 91 8.51 5.75 -1.36
CA ARG A 91 7.11 6.12 -1.63
C ARG A 91 6.60 7.14 -0.61
N GLU A 92 6.85 6.89 0.67
CA GLU A 92 6.45 7.80 1.73
C GLU A 92 7.21 9.13 1.63
N ALA A 93 8.53 9.12 1.49
CA ALA A 93 9.32 10.34 1.35
C ALA A 93 8.87 11.21 0.14
N LEU A 94 8.53 10.58 -1.00
CA LEU A 94 8.06 11.25 -2.21
C LEU A 94 6.61 11.78 -2.13
N GLY A 95 5.81 11.32 -1.16
CA GLY A 95 4.43 11.76 -0.98
C GLY A 95 4.26 13.22 -0.52
N GLY A 96 5.36 13.94 -0.31
CA GLY A 96 5.39 15.34 0.08
C GLY A 96 6.20 15.57 1.36
N VAL A 97 7.00 16.62 1.39
CA VAL A 97 7.84 16.97 2.54
C VAL A 97 7.46 18.33 3.10
N ASP A 98 7.33 18.41 4.43
CA ASP A 98 7.10 19.67 5.14
C ASP A 98 8.43 20.17 5.73
N ARG A 99 9.20 20.87 4.90
CA ARG A 99 10.51 21.43 5.32
C ARG A 99 10.36 22.52 6.38
N ALA A 100 9.23 23.23 6.44
CA ALA A 100 9.00 24.27 7.43
C ALA A 100 8.88 23.64 8.83
N THR A 101 8.02 22.63 8.97
CA THR A 101 7.92 21.87 10.23
C THR A 101 9.23 21.18 10.56
N ALA A 102 9.89 20.51 9.61
CA ALA A 102 11.15 19.81 9.83
C ALA A 102 12.28 20.71 10.38
N SER A 103 12.33 21.98 9.95
CA SER A 103 13.36 22.93 10.39
C SER A 103 13.31 23.25 11.90
N ARG A 104 12.20 22.92 12.56
CA ARG A 104 11.96 23.13 13.99
C ARG A 104 12.56 22.04 14.87
N ARG A 105 13.16 20.99 14.30
CA ARG A 105 13.69 19.83 15.05
C ARG A 105 14.72 20.18 16.15
N ASP A 106 15.41 21.31 15.98
CA ASP A 106 16.44 21.79 16.90
C ASP A 106 15.89 22.79 17.95
N GLU A 107 14.59 23.09 17.91
CA GLU A 107 13.93 23.92 18.93
C GLU A 107 14.08 23.27 20.32
N PRO A 108 14.28 24.08 21.39
CA PRO A 108 14.55 23.56 22.73
C PRO A 108 13.47 22.61 23.27
N ASP A 109 12.20 22.91 23.01
CA ASP A 109 11.05 22.11 23.42
C ASP A 109 11.01 20.74 22.73
N VAL A 110 11.35 20.67 21.43
CA VAL A 110 11.47 19.41 20.69
C VAL A 110 12.62 18.55 21.24
N ARG A 111 13.76 19.17 21.57
CA ARG A 111 14.90 18.46 22.18
C ARG A 111 14.61 17.98 23.60
N GLU A 112 13.90 18.78 24.40
CA GLU A 112 13.46 18.39 25.73
C GLU A 112 12.46 17.22 25.65
N TRP A 113 11.46 17.33 24.76
CA TRP A 113 10.51 16.26 24.50
C TRP A 113 11.21 14.97 24.10
N LEU A 114 12.17 15.02 23.17
CA LEU A 114 12.92 13.84 22.73
C LEU A 114 13.71 13.22 23.90
N THR A 115 14.33 14.05 24.74
CA THR A 115 15.06 13.59 25.92
C THR A 115 14.13 12.87 26.91
N GLY A 116 12.92 13.38 27.11
CA GLY A 116 11.89 12.72 27.91
C GLY A 116 11.40 11.42 27.27
N TYR A 117 11.08 11.46 25.97
CA TYR A 117 10.60 10.31 25.20
C TYR A 117 11.58 9.13 25.25
N LEU A 118 12.88 9.40 25.19
CA LEU A 118 13.91 8.35 25.22
C LEU A 118 14.08 7.67 26.58
N ARG A 119 13.48 8.20 27.67
CA ARG A 119 13.53 7.61 29.01
C ARG A 119 12.40 6.63 29.27
N GLU A 120 11.29 6.74 28.54
CA GLU A 120 10.10 5.93 28.75
C GLU A 120 9.74 5.16 27.48
N ARG A 121 9.41 3.87 27.63
CA ARG A 121 8.99 3.09 26.48
C ARG A 121 7.58 3.52 26.07
N ARG A 122 7.48 4.18 24.92
CA ARG A 122 6.22 4.62 24.30
C ARG A 122 6.18 4.19 22.84
N PHE A 123 4.98 3.95 22.34
CA PHE A 123 4.76 3.54 20.95
C PHE A 123 4.36 4.76 20.11
N VAL A 124 5.00 4.92 18.94
CA VAL A 124 4.62 5.98 17.97
C VAL A 124 3.14 5.85 17.58
N LEU A 125 2.62 4.62 17.58
CA LEU A 125 1.24 4.35 17.23
C LEU A 125 0.21 4.82 18.26
N ASP A 126 0.66 5.12 19.49
CA ASP A 126 -0.19 5.56 20.60
C ASP A 126 -0.07 7.07 20.87
N TRP A 127 0.63 7.79 19.99
CA TRP A 127 0.81 9.23 20.13
C TRP A 127 -0.52 9.98 20.02
N THR A 128 -0.62 11.04 20.80
CA THR A 128 -1.78 11.93 20.86
C THR A 128 -1.37 13.36 20.49
N ASP A 129 -2.30 14.32 20.59
CA ASP A 129 -1.99 15.74 20.39
C ASP A 129 -0.89 16.25 21.36
N ALA A 130 -0.72 15.60 22.52
CA ALA A 130 0.35 15.90 23.47
C ALA A 130 1.76 15.58 22.93
N ASP A 131 1.86 14.83 21.83
CA ASP A 131 3.11 14.43 21.19
C ASP A 131 3.41 15.27 19.93
N ALA A 132 2.91 16.51 19.87
CA ALA A 132 3.13 17.43 18.75
C ALA A 132 4.63 17.64 18.41
N ALA A 133 5.51 17.68 19.41
CA ALA A 133 6.96 17.73 19.20
C ALA A 133 7.51 16.47 18.50
N GLY A 134 6.91 15.30 18.76
CA GLY A 134 7.23 14.07 18.03
C GLY A 134 6.87 14.17 16.55
N GLN A 135 5.77 14.82 16.19
CA GLN A 135 5.38 15.06 14.79
C GLN A 135 6.40 15.90 14.04
N VAL A 136 7.06 16.86 14.71
CA VAL A 136 8.17 17.63 14.15
C VAL A 136 9.33 16.71 13.76
N LEU A 137 9.66 15.73 14.60
CA LEU A 137 10.73 14.76 14.34
C LEU A 137 10.37 13.76 13.22
N LEU A 138 9.10 13.36 13.09
CA LEU A 138 8.64 12.55 11.95
C LEU A 138 8.74 13.35 10.63
N ALA A 139 8.34 14.63 10.64
CA ALA A 139 8.49 15.51 9.49
C ALA A 139 9.97 15.68 9.09
N ALA A 140 10.86 15.86 10.08
CA ALA A 140 12.30 15.92 9.86
C ALA A 140 12.86 14.60 9.28
N ALA A 141 12.48 13.46 9.84
CA ALA A 141 12.90 12.16 9.33
C ALA A 141 12.44 11.91 7.88
N ARG A 142 11.23 12.36 7.52
CA ARG A 142 10.74 12.28 6.14
C ARG A 142 11.56 13.15 5.18
N VAL A 143 11.93 14.37 5.59
CA VAL A 143 12.84 15.25 4.82
C VAL A 143 14.21 14.59 4.66
N ASP A 144 14.79 14.07 5.74
CA ASP A 144 16.11 13.45 5.69
C ASP A 144 16.10 12.17 4.82
N CYS A 145 15.03 11.36 4.87
CA CYS A 145 14.84 10.22 3.96
C CYS A 145 14.69 10.65 2.50
N PHE A 146 13.96 11.74 2.22
CA PHE A 146 13.82 12.31 0.88
C PHE A 146 15.18 12.73 0.31
N ASP A 147 15.99 13.43 1.12
CA ASP A 147 17.30 13.91 0.72
C ASP A 147 18.31 12.75 0.50
N LEU A 148 18.08 11.57 1.09
CA LEU A 148 18.88 10.35 0.88
C LEU A 148 18.52 9.56 -0.41
N LEU A 149 17.37 9.81 -1.05
CA LEU A 149 16.91 8.99 -2.18
C LEU A 149 17.90 8.90 -3.36
N PRO A 150 18.67 9.94 -3.72
CA PRO A 150 19.73 9.83 -4.72
C PRO A 150 20.80 8.78 -4.37
N GLU A 151 21.21 8.71 -3.09
CA GLU A 151 22.18 7.70 -2.62
C GLU A 151 21.57 6.30 -2.63
N VAL A 152 20.29 6.18 -2.26
CA VAL A 152 19.54 4.92 -2.38
C VAL A 152 19.51 4.44 -3.83
N TYR A 153 19.27 5.33 -4.79
CA TYR A 153 19.30 4.99 -6.20
C TYR A 153 20.66 4.47 -6.64
N ALA A 154 21.75 5.16 -6.26
CA ALA A 154 23.10 4.73 -6.58
C ALA A 154 23.44 3.34 -6.02
N ALA A 155 22.92 2.98 -4.85
CA ALA A 155 23.09 1.65 -4.27
C ALA A 155 22.24 0.57 -4.96
N VAL A 156 21.04 0.92 -5.45
CA VAL A 156 20.11 -0.01 -6.11
C VAL A 156 20.43 -0.21 -7.59
N GLU A 157 20.96 0.80 -8.29
CA GLU A 157 21.21 0.76 -9.74
C GLU A 157 22.04 -0.45 -10.21
N PRO A 158 23.15 -0.84 -9.55
CA PRO A 158 23.90 -2.03 -9.95
C PRO A 158 23.06 -3.32 -9.92
N LEU A 159 22.04 -3.37 -9.06
CA LEU A 159 21.16 -4.51 -8.88
C LEU A 159 20.15 -4.68 -10.04
N LEU A 160 20.06 -3.72 -10.95
CA LEU A 160 19.21 -3.83 -12.15
C LEU A 160 19.71 -4.86 -13.17
N THR A 161 20.96 -5.32 -13.04
CA THR A 161 21.58 -6.24 -14.00
C THR A 161 21.98 -7.59 -13.39
N VAL A 162 21.63 -7.83 -12.13
CA VAL A 162 21.91 -9.12 -11.46
C VAL A 162 21.13 -10.25 -12.13
N ARG A 163 21.71 -11.45 -12.11
CA ARG A 163 21.10 -12.62 -12.77
C ARG A 163 19.83 -13.08 -12.08
N GLU A 164 19.77 -12.96 -10.76
CA GLU A 164 18.64 -13.39 -9.94
C GLU A 164 17.37 -12.57 -10.27
N PRO A 165 16.33 -13.18 -10.86
CA PRO A 165 15.18 -12.43 -11.38
C PRO A 165 14.38 -11.71 -10.30
N ALA A 166 14.15 -12.35 -9.15
CA ALA A 166 13.37 -11.75 -8.06
C ALA A 166 14.05 -10.50 -7.49
N LEU A 167 15.37 -10.56 -7.27
CA LEU A 167 16.18 -9.43 -6.84
C LEU A 167 16.19 -8.32 -7.89
N ARG A 168 16.41 -8.67 -9.17
CA ARG A 168 16.40 -7.71 -10.28
C ARG A 168 15.04 -7.02 -10.43
N GLY A 169 13.94 -7.76 -10.30
CA GLY A 169 12.58 -7.22 -10.35
C GLY A 169 12.32 -6.24 -9.19
N CYS A 170 12.68 -6.63 -7.97
CA CYS A 170 12.56 -5.75 -6.80
C CYS A 170 13.40 -4.47 -6.94
N ALA A 171 14.65 -4.58 -7.41
CA ALA A 171 15.51 -3.44 -7.71
C ALA A 171 14.91 -2.54 -8.80
N SER A 172 14.33 -3.12 -9.84
CA SER A 172 13.73 -2.38 -10.96
C SER A 172 12.53 -1.55 -10.50
N LEU A 173 11.65 -2.11 -9.67
CA LEU A 173 10.52 -1.39 -9.08
C LEU A 173 10.99 -0.28 -8.13
N THR A 174 12.02 -0.56 -7.33
CA THR A 174 12.59 0.41 -6.40
C THR A 174 13.21 1.58 -7.14
N ALA A 175 14.01 1.32 -8.17
CA ALA A 175 14.59 2.33 -9.04
C ALA A 175 13.50 3.17 -9.76
N ALA A 176 12.41 2.54 -10.19
CA ALA A 176 11.27 3.24 -10.79
C ALA A 176 10.62 4.21 -9.79
N THR A 177 10.34 3.75 -8.57
CA THR A 177 9.82 4.61 -7.49
C THR A 177 10.77 5.78 -7.18
N LEU A 178 12.07 5.50 -6.99
CA LEU A 178 13.09 6.52 -6.69
C LEU A 178 13.19 7.61 -7.75
N SER A 179 12.93 7.29 -9.02
CA SER A 179 12.93 8.26 -10.12
C SER A 179 11.81 9.32 -10.05
N GLY A 180 10.92 9.24 -9.05
CA GLY A 180 10.03 10.32 -8.66
C GLY A 180 10.76 11.50 -8.00
N HIS A 181 11.98 11.30 -7.50
CA HIS A 181 12.81 12.38 -6.95
C HIS A 181 13.30 13.32 -8.07
N PRO A 182 13.27 14.65 -7.89
CA PRO A 182 13.66 15.62 -8.92
C PRO A 182 15.03 15.35 -9.56
N ASP A 183 16.03 15.01 -8.75
CA ASP A 183 17.40 14.76 -9.22
C ASP A 183 17.54 13.45 -10.02
N LEU A 184 16.55 12.56 -9.94
CA LEU A 184 16.56 11.24 -10.57
C LEU A 184 15.63 11.15 -11.78
N VAL A 185 14.88 12.21 -12.11
CA VAL A 185 13.92 12.25 -13.24
C VAL A 185 14.60 11.92 -14.56
N ALA A 186 15.87 12.31 -14.74
CA ALA A 186 16.64 12.04 -15.96
C ALA A 186 16.79 10.54 -16.26
N HIS A 187 16.68 9.66 -15.26
CA HIS A 187 16.79 8.22 -15.44
C HIS A 187 15.48 7.55 -15.92
N ARG A 188 14.33 8.25 -15.84
CA ARG A 188 13.01 7.67 -16.17
C ARG A 188 12.94 7.03 -17.55
N PRO A 189 13.42 7.66 -18.65
CA PRO A 189 13.34 7.04 -19.98
C PRO A 189 14.10 5.72 -20.07
N ARG A 190 15.29 5.65 -19.48
CA ARG A 190 16.12 4.43 -19.46
C ARG A 190 15.46 3.33 -18.62
N LEU A 191 14.94 3.68 -17.44
CA LEU A 191 14.25 2.73 -16.57
C LEU A 191 12.97 2.21 -17.22
N LEU A 192 12.22 3.06 -17.92
CA LEU A 192 11.04 2.63 -18.67
C LEU A 192 11.41 1.61 -19.76
N ALA A 193 12.45 1.90 -20.54
CA ALA A 193 12.94 0.96 -21.55
C ALA A 193 13.38 -0.38 -20.93
N HIS A 194 14.07 -0.33 -19.78
CA HIS A 194 14.48 -1.52 -19.02
C HIS A 194 13.29 -2.36 -18.56
N LEU A 195 12.29 -1.74 -17.93
CA LEU A 195 11.09 -2.43 -17.44
C LEU A 195 10.30 -3.07 -18.58
N LEU A 196 10.12 -2.38 -19.71
CA LEU A 196 9.43 -2.93 -20.88
C LEU A 196 10.20 -4.09 -21.49
N ALA A 197 11.54 -4.03 -21.53
CA ALA A 197 12.37 -5.14 -22.00
C ALA A 197 12.25 -6.37 -21.10
N GLU A 198 12.23 -6.19 -19.77
CA GLU A 198 12.04 -7.29 -18.81
C GLU A 198 10.67 -7.98 -18.97
N CYS A 199 9.65 -7.27 -19.50
CA CYS A 199 8.34 -7.87 -19.76
C CYS A 199 8.42 -8.96 -20.84
N ALA A 200 9.32 -8.87 -21.83
CA ALA A 200 9.32 -9.79 -22.96
C ALA A 200 9.75 -11.24 -22.60
N ALA A 201 10.54 -11.42 -21.54
CA ALA A 201 11.21 -12.69 -21.24
C ALA A 201 10.73 -13.38 -19.96
N ALA A 202 9.71 -12.84 -19.29
CA ALA A 202 9.37 -13.25 -17.94
C ALA A 202 7.98 -13.90 -17.81
N ASP A 203 7.78 -14.57 -16.68
CA ASP A 203 6.49 -15.10 -16.27
C ASP A 203 5.47 -13.99 -15.98
N ALA A 204 4.19 -14.35 -15.88
CA ALA A 204 3.11 -13.39 -15.74
C ALA A 204 3.22 -12.48 -14.50
N HIS A 205 3.74 -12.99 -13.37
CA HIS A 205 3.88 -12.21 -12.14
C HIS A 205 4.98 -11.14 -12.28
N HIS A 206 6.13 -11.54 -12.82
CA HIS A 206 7.21 -10.58 -13.11
C HIS A 206 6.77 -9.55 -14.15
N ARG A 207 6.12 -9.98 -15.24
CA ARG A 207 5.59 -9.05 -16.26
C ARG A 207 4.61 -8.05 -15.68
N ALA A 208 3.63 -8.51 -14.88
CA ALA A 208 2.67 -7.65 -14.22
C ALA A 208 3.35 -6.62 -13.31
N SER A 209 4.34 -7.06 -12.53
CA SER A 209 5.16 -6.18 -11.69
C SER A 209 5.88 -5.11 -12.53
N MET A 210 6.59 -5.50 -13.58
CA MET A 210 7.33 -4.56 -14.44
C MET A 210 6.41 -3.55 -15.13
N LEU A 211 5.20 -3.96 -15.53
CA LEU A 211 4.21 -3.08 -16.13
C LEU A 211 3.65 -2.04 -15.16
N LEU A 212 3.48 -2.39 -13.89
CA LEU A 212 3.13 -1.40 -12.86
C LEU A 212 4.21 -0.32 -12.75
N GLY A 213 5.48 -0.74 -12.64
CA GLY A 213 6.60 0.20 -12.62
C GLY A 213 6.67 1.04 -13.91
N ALA A 214 6.47 0.42 -15.08
CA ALA A 214 6.47 1.14 -16.36
C ALA A 214 5.36 2.20 -16.41
N GLY A 215 4.17 1.87 -15.89
CA GLY A 215 3.06 2.82 -15.73
C GLY A 215 3.41 3.98 -14.80
N GLU A 216 4.01 3.72 -13.63
CA GLU A 216 4.48 4.76 -12.70
C GLU A 216 5.50 5.71 -13.35
N LEU A 217 6.30 5.21 -14.29
CA LEU A 217 7.25 6.01 -15.07
C LEU A 217 6.61 6.86 -16.18
N GLY A 218 5.32 6.68 -16.46
CA GLY A 218 4.59 7.37 -17.53
C GLY A 218 4.49 6.57 -18.83
N GLY A 219 4.87 5.29 -18.81
CA GLY A 219 4.69 4.38 -19.94
C GLY A 219 3.21 4.10 -20.22
N ALA A 220 2.92 3.84 -21.50
CA ALA A 220 1.59 3.49 -21.99
C ALA A 220 1.60 2.08 -22.62
N PRO A 221 1.62 1.00 -21.82
CA PRO A 221 1.85 -0.37 -22.29
C PRO A 221 0.62 -0.98 -22.99
N ARG A 222 0.12 -0.34 -24.05
CA ARG A 222 -1.10 -0.74 -24.77
C ARG A 222 -1.05 -2.15 -25.34
N GLU A 223 0.12 -2.60 -25.77
CA GLU A 223 0.32 -3.94 -26.34
C GLU A 223 -0.03 -5.05 -25.34
N TRP A 224 0.14 -4.78 -24.03
CA TRP A 224 -0.09 -5.71 -22.93
C TRP A 224 -1.57 -5.82 -22.51
N LEU A 225 -2.45 -4.96 -23.05
CA LEU A 225 -3.90 -5.06 -22.83
C LEU A 225 -4.50 -6.36 -23.39
N ARG A 226 -3.76 -7.07 -24.25
CA ARG A 226 -4.17 -8.34 -24.87
C ARG A 226 -3.38 -9.54 -24.33
N ASP A 227 -2.58 -9.36 -23.28
CA ASP A 227 -1.82 -10.47 -22.68
C ASP A 227 -2.79 -11.60 -22.26
N PRO A 228 -2.43 -12.88 -22.41
CA PRO A 228 -3.26 -14.00 -21.99
C PRO A 228 -3.64 -13.95 -20.50
N HIS A 229 -2.76 -13.40 -19.67
CA HIS A 229 -2.91 -13.39 -18.22
C HIS A 229 -3.70 -12.18 -17.71
N PRO A 230 -4.78 -12.36 -16.93
CA PRO A 230 -5.63 -11.26 -16.44
C PRO A 230 -4.85 -10.24 -15.60
N GLY A 231 -3.98 -10.69 -14.69
CA GLY A 231 -3.17 -9.80 -13.87
C GLY A 231 -2.23 -8.89 -14.68
N VAL A 232 -1.73 -9.38 -15.82
CA VAL A 232 -0.86 -8.59 -16.72
C VAL A 232 -1.67 -7.52 -17.43
N ARG A 233 -2.85 -7.89 -17.97
CA ARG A 233 -3.77 -6.93 -18.61
C ARG A 233 -4.21 -5.82 -17.65
N VAL A 234 -4.54 -6.16 -16.40
CA VAL A 234 -4.94 -5.18 -15.38
C VAL A 234 -3.78 -4.25 -15.05
N CYS A 235 -2.59 -4.78 -14.79
CA CYS A 235 -1.41 -3.95 -14.48
C CYS A 235 -1.06 -3.00 -15.63
N ALA A 236 -1.16 -3.46 -16.88
CA ALA A 236 -1.02 -2.60 -18.05
C ALA A 236 -2.08 -1.51 -18.10
N ALA A 237 -3.36 -1.87 -17.89
CA ALA A 237 -4.49 -0.95 -17.96
C ALA A 237 -4.53 0.07 -16.81
N LEU A 238 -3.91 -0.22 -15.67
CA LEU A 238 -3.77 0.71 -14.54
C LEU A 238 -2.74 1.83 -14.78
N ALA A 239 -1.95 1.76 -15.85
CA ALA A 239 -0.96 2.79 -16.17
C ALA A 239 -1.63 4.17 -16.31
N PRO A 240 -1.16 5.22 -15.59
CA PRO A 240 -1.73 6.56 -15.67
C PRO A 240 -1.82 7.14 -17.09
N ALA A 241 -0.89 6.79 -17.98
CA ALA A 241 -0.92 7.25 -19.38
C ALA A 241 -2.07 6.63 -20.21
N LEU A 242 -2.72 5.57 -19.71
CA LEU A 242 -3.90 4.95 -20.30
C LEU A 242 -5.19 5.36 -19.60
N ALA A 243 -5.12 6.44 -18.83
CA ALA A 243 -6.19 6.87 -17.95
C ALA A 243 -7.55 7.03 -18.63
N ASP A 244 -7.53 7.65 -19.80
CA ASP A 244 -8.69 7.99 -20.61
C ASP A 244 -8.84 7.05 -21.82
N ASP A 245 -8.04 5.97 -21.86
CA ASP A 245 -8.04 5.02 -22.96
C ASP A 245 -9.28 4.08 -22.87
N PRO A 246 -10.18 4.09 -23.87
CA PRO A 246 -11.38 3.26 -23.82
C PRO A 246 -11.09 1.75 -23.76
N ALA A 247 -9.99 1.28 -24.36
CA ALA A 247 -9.62 -0.12 -24.33
C ALA A 247 -9.12 -0.53 -22.94
N ALA A 248 -8.30 0.31 -22.29
CA ALA A 248 -7.87 0.08 -20.92
C ALA A 248 -9.06 0.06 -19.95
N ASN A 249 -9.96 1.05 -20.04
CA ASN A 249 -11.19 1.09 -19.22
C ASN A 249 -12.08 -0.14 -19.45
N THR A 250 -12.17 -0.64 -20.69
CA THR A 250 -12.92 -1.86 -21.00
C THR A 250 -12.29 -3.10 -20.36
N VAL A 251 -10.96 -3.21 -20.38
CA VAL A 251 -10.23 -4.27 -19.66
C VAL A 251 -10.51 -4.20 -18.16
N LEU A 252 -10.33 -3.03 -17.54
CA LEU A 252 -10.55 -2.86 -16.10
C LEU A 252 -11.98 -3.22 -15.69
N LEU A 253 -12.99 -2.74 -16.43
CA LEU A 253 -14.40 -3.08 -16.18
C LEU A 253 -14.66 -4.59 -16.32
N THR A 254 -14.11 -5.20 -17.37
CA THR A 254 -14.29 -6.64 -17.65
C THR A 254 -13.69 -7.49 -16.54
N GLU A 255 -12.48 -7.17 -16.08
CA GLU A 255 -11.82 -7.94 -15.01
C GLU A 255 -12.44 -7.65 -13.64
N ALA A 256 -12.83 -6.40 -13.34
CA ALA A 256 -13.51 -6.05 -12.08
C ALA A 256 -14.91 -6.67 -11.94
N SER A 257 -15.58 -6.97 -13.06
CA SER A 257 -16.92 -7.59 -13.08
C SER A 257 -16.88 -9.11 -12.91
N LYS A 258 -15.69 -9.71 -12.94
CA LYS A 258 -15.48 -11.12 -12.56
C LYS A 258 -15.32 -11.21 -11.05
N ASP A 259 -14.96 -12.39 -10.54
CA ASP A 259 -14.55 -12.55 -9.15
C ASP A 259 -13.33 -11.65 -8.85
N PRO A 260 -13.44 -10.63 -7.97
CA PRO A 260 -12.36 -9.70 -7.68
C PRO A 260 -11.09 -10.39 -7.14
N ASP A 261 -11.22 -11.60 -6.59
CA ASP A 261 -10.07 -12.38 -6.10
C ASP A 261 -9.18 -12.88 -7.25
N VAL A 262 -9.67 -12.93 -8.50
CA VAL A 262 -8.92 -13.34 -9.70
C VAL A 262 -7.79 -12.36 -10.03
N ILE A 263 -7.91 -11.11 -9.59
CA ILE A 263 -6.87 -10.07 -9.76
C ILE A 263 -5.97 -10.00 -8.51
N GLY A 264 -6.45 -10.53 -7.38
CA GLY A 264 -5.69 -10.68 -6.14
C GLY A 264 -4.73 -11.87 -6.17
N MET A 265 -4.41 -12.37 -4.97
CA MET A 265 -3.48 -13.50 -4.74
C MET A 265 -3.73 -14.69 -5.66
N ARG A 266 -4.99 -15.03 -5.99
CA ARG A 266 -5.31 -16.17 -6.86
C ARG A 266 -4.89 -15.98 -8.32
N GLY A 267 -4.79 -14.74 -8.78
CA GLY A 267 -4.33 -14.42 -10.12
C GLY A 267 -2.87 -14.82 -10.36
N PHE A 268 -2.09 -15.01 -9.29
CA PHE A 268 -0.67 -15.36 -9.37
C PHE A 268 -0.33 -16.52 -8.41
N ASP A 269 -1.20 -17.53 -8.31
CA ASP A 269 -0.99 -18.75 -7.50
C ASP A 269 -0.65 -18.48 -6.01
N GLY A 270 -1.19 -17.41 -5.45
CA GLY A 270 -0.96 -16.99 -4.06
C GLY A 270 0.14 -15.95 -3.87
N MET A 271 0.84 -15.57 -4.94
CA MET A 271 1.94 -14.59 -4.91
C MET A 271 1.40 -13.18 -5.14
N GLY A 272 1.24 -12.40 -4.07
CA GLY A 272 0.82 -11.00 -4.19
C GLY A 272 1.82 -10.19 -5.02
N LEU A 273 1.37 -9.11 -5.65
CA LEU A 273 2.25 -8.12 -6.25
C LEU A 273 2.71 -7.16 -5.14
N PRO A 274 3.98 -7.18 -4.70
CA PRO A 274 4.46 -6.26 -3.66
C PRO A 274 4.27 -4.79 -4.06
N ALA A 275 4.29 -4.53 -5.38
CA ALA A 275 4.05 -3.20 -5.94
C ALA A 275 2.63 -2.68 -5.70
N LEU A 276 1.65 -3.58 -5.60
CA LEU A 276 0.24 -3.30 -5.53
C LEU A 276 -0.44 -4.27 -4.54
N PRO A 277 -0.29 -4.06 -3.22
CA PRO A 277 -0.73 -5.01 -2.19
C PRO A 277 -2.26 -5.20 -2.13
N TYR A 278 -3.03 -4.24 -2.64
CA TYR A 278 -4.49 -4.29 -2.70
C TYR A 278 -4.99 -3.99 -4.12
N PRO A 279 -4.72 -4.87 -5.09
CA PRO A 279 -4.98 -4.61 -6.50
C PRO A 279 -6.48 -4.40 -6.79
N GLN A 280 -7.34 -5.12 -6.08
CA GLN A 280 -8.79 -4.95 -6.16
C GLN A 280 -9.25 -3.55 -5.72
N THR A 281 -8.65 -2.99 -4.66
CA THR A 281 -8.98 -1.65 -4.17
C THR A 281 -8.53 -0.59 -5.17
N ALA A 282 -7.29 -0.71 -5.68
CA ALA A 282 -6.75 0.21 -6.67
C ALA A 282 -7.56 0.21 -7.97
N LEU A 283 -8.02 -0.97 -8.41
CA LEU A 283 -8.92 -1.12 -9.54
C LEU A 283 -10.27 -0.43 -9.32
N ALA A 284 -10.90 -0.65 -8.17
CA ALA A 284 -12.18 -0.05 -7.84
C ALA A 284 -12.11 1.48 -7.79
N GLU A 285 -11.09 2.04 -7.12
CA GLU A 285 -10.85 3.48 -7.09
C GLU A 285 -10.56 4.04 -8.48
N ARG A 286 -9.75 3.34 -9.30
CA ARG A 286 -9.46 3.75 -10.67
C ARG A 286 -10.74 3.84 -11.51
N LEU A 287 -11.56 2.80 -11.48
CA LEU A 287 -12.81 2.75 -12.24
C LEU A 287 -13.80 3.84 -11.81
N CYS A 288 -13.95 4.04 -10.50
CA CYS A 288 -14.84 5.07 -9.95
C CYS A 288 -14.37 6.49 -10.29
N ALA A 289 -13.06 6.71 -10.44
CA ALA A 289 -12.51 8.00 -10.84
C ALA A 289 -12.69 8.31 -12.34
N THR A 290 -12.72 7.28 -13.21
CA THR A 290 -12.69 7.47 -14.68
C THR A 290 -14.01 7.24 -15.38
N VAL A 291 -14.80 6.26 -14.94
CA VAL A 291 -16.03 5.87 -15.61
C VAL A 291 -17.15 6.80 -15.16
N ARG A 292 -17.54 7.72 -16.06
CA ARG A 292 -18.61 8.70 -15.80
C ARG A 292 -20.02 8.11 -15.81
N ASP A 293 -20.20 7.05 -16.59
CA ASP A 293 -21.46 6.32 -16.65
C ASP A 293 -21.54 5.32 -15.50
N VAL A 294 -22.23 5.72 -14.43
CA VAL A 294 -22.35 4.93 -13.20
C VAL A 294 -22.97 3.56 -13.46
N ASP A 295 -23.88 3.42 -14.42
CA ASP A 295 -24.53 2.14 -14.71
C ASP A 295 -23.54 1.10 -15.24
N ARG A 296 -22.47 1.53 -15.91
CA ARG A 296 -21.39 0.64 -16.36
C ARG A 296 -20.56 0.06 -15.21
N LEU A 297 -20.57 0.70 -14.05
CA LEU A 297 -19.88 0.21 -12.85
C LEU A 297 -20.68 -0.87 -12.11
N LEU A 298 -21.97 -1.02 -12.39
CA LEU A 298 -22.86 -1.90 -11.62
C LEU A 298 -22.38 -3.36 -11.56
N PRO A 299 -21.92 -4.00 -12.65
CA PRO A 299 -21.47 -5.39 -12.57
C PRO A 299 -20.25 -5.55 -11.65
N ALA A 300 -19.30 -4.62 -11.71
CA ALA A 300 -18.12 -4.60 -10.83
C ALA A 300 -18.51 -4.31 -9.36
N ALA A 301 -19.42 -3.37 -9.13
CA ALA A 301 -19.93 -3.05 -7.80
C ALA A 301 -20.60 -4.27 -7.14
N VAL A 302 -21.43 -5.00 -7.90
CA VAL A 302 -22.08 -6.23 -7.45
C VAL A 302 -21.06 -7.33 -7.15
N ALA A 303 -20.04 -7.50 -8.00
CA ALA A 303 -18.99 -8.49 -7.80
C ALA A 303 -18.12 -8.21 -6.55
N ALA A 304 -17.99 -6.95 -6.14
CA ALA A 304 -17.24 -6.54 -4.95
C ALA A 304 -17.96 -6.77 -3.62
N VAL A 305 -19.29 -6.94 -3.62
CA VAL A 305 -20.09 -7.18 -2.39
C VAL A 305 -19.69 -8.47 -1.64
N PRO A 306 -19.57 -9.64 -2.30
CA PRO A 306 -19.23 -10.88 -1.59
C PRO A 306 -17.77 -10.94 -1.10
N SER A 307 -16.89 -10.05 -1.57
CA SER A 307 -15.46 -10.12 -1.29
C SER A 307 -15.13 -9.91 0.19
N ALA A 308 -14.06 -10.55 0.62
CA ALA A 308 -13.55 -10.38 1.97
C ALA A 308 -13.19 -8.90 2.24
N PRO A 309 -13.25 -8.46 3.51
CA PRO A 309 -12.77 -7.14 3.89
C PRO A 309 -11.34 -6.90 3.41
N THR A 310 -11.11 -5.71 2.87
CA THR A 310 -9.80 -5.27 2.37
C THR A 310 -9.28 -4.12 3.22
N TYR A 311 -8.02 -3.74 3.03
CA TYR A 311 -7.52 -2.48 3.55
C TYR A 311 -7.69 -1.40 2.47
N LEU A 312 -8.14 -0.24 2.91
CA LEU A 312 -8.42 0.91 2.07
C LEU A 312 -7.44 2.04 2.43
N ASN A 313 -6.84 2.65 1.41
CA ASN A 313 -6.12 3.91 1.55
C ASN A 313 -7.13 5.06 1.39
N VAL A 314 -7.81 5.43 2.48
CA VAL A 314 -8.87 6.46 2.46
C VAL A 314 -8.31 7.88 2.60
N GLY A 315 -7.06 8.13 2.16
CA GLY A 315 -6.36 9.39 2.44
C GLY A 315 -6.06 9.62 3.92
N GLU A 316 -6.30 8.63 4.78
CA GLU A 316 -5.97 8.63 6.20
C GLU A 316 -4.52 8.16 6.39
N ARG A 317 -3.87 8.64 7.47
CA ARG A 317 -2.49 8.24 7.84
C ARG A 317 -2.33 6.74 8.15
N ARG A 318 -3.43 5.97 8.19
CA ARG A 318 -3.41 4.51 8.40
C ARG A 318 -4.39 3.82 7.44
N PRO A 319 -4.03 2.65 6.87
CA PRO A 319 -4.97 1.85 6.10
C PRO A 319 -6.14 1.42 6.99
N ALA A 320 -7.35 1.80 6.63
CA ALA A 320 -8.55 1.39 7.35
C ALA A 320 -9.10 0.11 6.73
N ARG A 321 -9.55 -0.84 7.57
CA ARG A 321 -10.27 -2.00 7.07
C ARG A 321 -11.65 -1.55 6.56
N GLY A 322 -12.06 -2.04 5.39
CA GLY A 322 -13.34 -1.73 4.79
C GLY A 322 -13.80 -2.78 3.80
N ALA A 323 -15.05 -2.65 3.35
CA ALA A 323 -15.57 -3.48 2.28
C ALA A 323 -14.92 -3.06 0.96
N LEU A 324 -14.57 -4.03 0.11
CA LEU A 324 -14.07 -3.74 -1.24
C LEU A 324 -15.07 -2.91 -2.06
N ALA A 325 -16.36 -3.02 -1.73
CA ALA A 325 -17.43 -2.26 -2.35
C ALA A 325 -17.39 -0.74 -2.06
N GLU A 326 -16.61 -0.26 -1.08
CA GLU A 326 -16.63 1.13 -0.61
C GLU A 326 -16.50 2.18 -1.75
N PRO A 327 -15.54 2.08 -2.70
CA PRO A 327 -15.43 3.06 -3.78
C PRO A 327 -16.69 3.12 -4.64
N TYR A 328 -17.31 1.98 -4.92
CA TYR A 328 -18.55 1.90 -5.70
C TYR A 328 -19.73 2.48 -4.92
N LEU A 329 -19.86 2.19 -3.63
CA LEU A 329 -20.92 2.74 -2.79
C LEU A 329 -20.89 4.28 -2.78
N ARG A 330 -19.70 4.87 -2.75
CA ARG A 330 -19.51 6.34 -2.83
C ARG A 330 -20.08 6.92 -4.12
N VAL A 331 -19.94 6.20 -5.24
CA VAL A 331 -20.45 6.63 -6.56
C VAL A 331 -21.95 6.37 -6.70
N PHE A 332 -22.45 5.24 -6.23
CA PHE A 332 -23.87 4.88 -6.33
C PHE A 332 -24.74 5.64 -5.32
N PHE A 333 -24.19 6.04 -4.17
CA PHE A 333 -24.93 6.67 -3.07
C PHE A 333 -24.22 7.93 -2.54
N PRO A 334 -23.93 8.93 -3.39
CA PRO A 334 -23.10 10.10 -3.02
C PRO A 334 -23.74 10.99 -1.95
N THR A 335 -25.06 10.93 -1.81
CA THR A 335 -25.84 11.70 -0.82
C THR A 335 -26.51 10.80 0.23
N GLY A 336 -25.98 9.59 0.40
CA GLY A 336 -26.60 8.56 1.24
C GLY A 336 -27.62 7.71 0.49
N LEU A 337 -28.31 6.84 1.24
CA LEU A 337 -29.26 5.88 0.68
C LEU A 337 -30.57 6.59 0.25
N PRO A 338 -30.99 6.51 -1.03
CA PRO A 338 -32.19 7.20 -1.51
C PRO A 338 -33.48 6.56 -0.99
N SER A 339 -34.61 7.27 -1.10
CA SER A 339 -35.91 6.65 -0.87
C SER A 339 -36.24 5.62 -1.95
N PRO A 340 -37.07 4.59 -1.67
CA PRO A 340 -37.41 3.54 -2.65
C PRO A 340 -37.99 4.09 -3.97
N ALA A 341 -38.75 5.18 -3.91
CA ALA A 341 -39.33 5.84 -5.08
C ALA A 341 -38.29 6.60 -5.92
N ALA A 342 -37.23 7.12 -5.30
CA ALA A 342 -36.18 7.89 -5.96
C ALA A 342 -35.01 7.03 -6.46
N ALA A 343 -34.93 5.76 -6.05
CA ALA A 343 -33.82 4.88 -6.39
C ALA A 343 -33.79 4.49 -7.87
N THR A 344 -32.64 4.64 -8.53
CA THR A 344 -32.43 4.17 -9.90
C THR A 344 -32.41 2.62 -9.95
N PRO A 345 -32.66 1.99 -11.11
CA PRO A 345 -32.57 0.53 -11.24
C PRO A 345 -31.23 -0.05 -10.76
N ALA A 346 -30.13 0.63 -11.04
CA ALA A 346 -28.80 0.20 -10.63
C ALA A 346 -28.59 0.33 -9.10
N GLN A 347 -29.07 1.42 -8.49
CA GLN A 347 -29.06 1.58 -7.02
C GLN A 347 -29.89 0.48 -6.34
N ARG A 348 -31.08 0.15 -6.86
CA ARG A 348 -31.91 -0.95 -6.33
C ARG A 348 -31.21 -2.29 -6.41
N ARG A 349 -30.56 -2.57 -7.56
CA ARG A 349 -29.83 -3.82 -7.77
C ARG A 349 -28.64 -3.96 -6.82
N LEU A 350 -27.87 -2.89 -6.62
CA LEU A 350 -26.76 -2.91 -5.66
C LEU A 350 -27.27 -3.05 -4.23
N ALA A 351 -28.35 -2.36 -3.87
CA ALA A 351 -29.00 -2.48 -2.56
C ALA A 351 -29.51 -3.90 -2.30
N GLU A 352 -30.10 -4.56 -3.30
CA GLU A 352 -30.54 -5.97 -3.24
C GLU A 352 -29.37 -6.90 -2.90
N MET A 353 -28.21 -6.69 -3.53
CA MET A 353 -27.01 -7.50 -3.30
C MET A 353 -26.45 -7.29 -1.90
N ILE A 354 -26.42 -6.06 -1.39
CA ILE A 354 -25.98 -5.75 -0.03
C ILE A 354 -26.94 -6.37 1.00
N ALA A 355 -28.25 -6.21 0.80
CA ALA A 355 -29.26 -6.77 1.70
C ALA A 355 -29.19 -8.31 1.81
N ARG A 356 -28.78 -8.98 0.74
CA ARG A 356 -28.61 -10.45 0.69
C ARG A 356 -27.25 -10.94 1.16
N HIS A 357 -26.28 -10.05 1.36
CA HIS A 357 -24.94 -10.46 1.76
C HIS A 357 -24.93 -10.98 3.21
N ALA A 358 -24.56 -12.25 3.39
CA ALA A 358 -24.67 -12.96 4.66
C ALA A 358 -23.84 -12.34 5.80
N SER A 359 -22.71 -11.69 5.47
CA SER A 359 -21.81 -11.08 6.46
C SER A 359 -22.33 -9.75 7.00
N PHE A 360 -23.38 -9.18 6.40
CA PHE A 360 -24.00 -7.96 6.88
C PHE A 360 -24.74 -8.24 8.20
N ARG A 361 -24.16 -7.85 9.33
CA ARG A 361 -24.76 -8.05 10.66
C ARG A 361 -25.49 -6.79 11.13
N GLU A 362 -26.74 -6.97 11.55
CA GLU A 362 -27.49 -5.89 12.18
C GLU A 362 -26.84 -5.46 13.50
N PRO A 363 -26.75 -4.15 13.77
CA PRO A 363 -26.36 -3.62 15.07
C PRO A 363 -27.27 -4.19 16.17
N GLY A 364 -26.70 -4.89 17.15
CA GLY A 364 -27.45 -5.45 18.29
C GLY A 364 -27.86 -6.93 18.18
N SER A 365 -27.46 -7.66 17.12
CA SER A 365 -27.62 -9.12 17.11
C SER A 365 -26.80 -9.76 18.25
N ARG A 366 -27.44 -10.60 19.06
CA ARG A 366 -27.00 -11.15 20.37
C ARG A 366 -25.75 -12.07 20.37
N ALA A 367 -24.90 -12.02 19.35
CA ALA A 367 -23.57 -12.63 19.48
C ALA A 367 -22.75 -11.75 20.45
N GLU A 368 -22.10 -12.37 21.43
CA GLU A 368 -21.28 -11.69 22.44
C GLU A 368 -20.40 -10.59 21.81
N PRO A 369 -20.17 -9.46 22.50
CA PRO A 369 -19.21 -8.47 22.05
C PRO A 369 -17.84 -9.14 22.02
N SER A 370 -17.49 -9.73 20.88
CA SER A 370 -16.12 -10.17 20.68
C SER A 370 -15.29 -8.89 20.75
N SER A 371 -14.23 -8.92 21.53
CA SER A 371 -13.15 -7.93 21.57
C SER A 371 -12.42 -7.79 20.22
N GLY A 372 -13.04 -8.25 19.12
CA GLY A 372 -12.53 -8.19 17.76
C GLY A 372 -12.80 -6.83 17.11
N PRO A 373 -12.07 -6.55 16.02
CA PRO A 373 -12.24 -5.31 15.27
C PRO A 373 -13.68 -5.17 14.74
N PRO A 374 -14.19 -3.92 14.61
CA PRO A 374 -15.54 -3.66 14.12
C PRO A 374 -15.78 -4.31 12.75
N ASP A 375 -17.03 -4.73 12.52
CA ASP A 375 -17.47 -5.29 11.24
C ASP A 375 -17.11 -4.32 10.10
N PRO A 376 -16.29 -4.74 9.12
CA PRO A 376 -15.83 -3.88 8.04
C PRO A 376 -16.95 -3.23 7.23
N TRP A 377 -18.13 -3.86 7.15
CA TRP A 377 -19.30 -3.25 6.53
C TRP A 377 -19.85 -2.09 7.35
N ASN A 378 -19.99 -2.24 8.67
CA ASN A 378 -20.45 -1.16 9.55
C ASN A 378 -19.48 0.02 9.55
N ALA A 379 -18.17 -0.25 9.57
CA ALA A 379 -17.15 0.79 9.43
C ALA A 379 -17.27 1.54 8.08
N THR A 380 -17.48 0.79 6.99
CA THR A 380 -17.69 1.35 5.64
C THR A 380 -18.94 2.22 5.58
N PHE A 381 -20.08 1.72 6.07
CA PHE A 381 -21.33 2.46 6.06
C PHE A 381 -21.26 3.73 6.92
N SER A 382 -20.66 3.63 8.10
CA SER A 382 -20.46 4.81 8.96
C SER A 382 -19.60 5.88 8.29
N ARG A 383 -18.51 5.51 7.60
CA ARG A 383 -17.67 6.47 6.85
C ARG A 383 -18.43 7.14 5.71
N LEU A 384 -19.32 6.41 5.05
CA LEU A 384 -20.10 6.90 3.91
C LEU A 384 -21.44 7.55 4.30
N GLY A 385 -21.79 7.61 5.60
CA GLY A 385 -23.10 8.09 6.04
C GLY A 385 -24.27 7.22 5.56
N LEU A 386 -24.03 5.92 5.36
CA LEU A 386 -25.03 4.95 4.93
C LEU A 386 -25.62 4.19 6.13
N PRO A 387 -26.87 3.70 6.03
CA PRO A 387 -27.48 2.92 7.09
C PRO A 387 -26.81 1.55 7.24
N ALA A 388 -26.62 1.14 8.50
CA ALA A 388 -26.11 -0.18 8.87
C ALA A 388 -27.23 -1.21 9.12
N ASP A 389 -28.50 -0.85 8.96
CA ASP A 389 -29.64 -1.76 9.15
C ASP A 389 -30.08 -2.41 7.83
N ARG A 390 -30.45 -3.69 7.88
CA ARG A 390 -30.81 -4.45 6.68
C ARG A 390 -32.14 -4.05 6.07
N SER A 391 -33.08 -3.62 6.89
CA SER A 391 -34.39 -3.13 6.45
C SER A 391 -34.26 -1.95 5.48
N SER A 392 -33.38 -0.99 5.72
CA SER A 392 -33.16 0.17 4.84
C SER A 392 -32.74 -0.27 3.44
N TRP A 393 -31.78 -1.20 3.34
CA TRP A 393 -31.34 -1.74 2.05
C TRP A 393 -32.42 -2.57 1.35
N GLN A 394 -33.20 -3.37 2.10
CA GLN A 394 -34.33 -4.15 1.55
C GLN A 394 -35.45 -3.25 1.02
N ALA A 395 -35.78 -2.17 1.73
CA ALA A 395 -36.80 -1.22 1.30
C ALA A 395 -36.42 -0.56 -0.03
N VAL A 396 -35.16 -0.11 -0.17
CA VAL A 396 -34.66 0.45 -1.43
C VAL A 396 -34.64 -0.59 -2.54
N ALA A 397 -34.27 -1.84 -2.22
CA ALA A 397 -34.28 -2.94 -3.17
C ALA A 397 -35.70 -3.37 -3.61
N GLY A 398 -36.76 -2.92 -2.92
CA GLY A 398 -38.14 -3.37 -3.16
C GLY A 398 -38.39 -4.81 -2.74
N LEU A 399 -37.68 -5.28 -1.69
CA LEU A 399 -37.81 -6.63 -1.14
C LEU A 399 -38.81 -6.71 0.04
N THR A 400 -39.39 -5.58 0.45
CA THR A 400 -40.32 -5.43 1.59
C THR A 400 -41.75 -5.15 1.16
#